data_AF-A0A416XEV8-F1
#
_entry.id   AF-A0A416XEV8-F1
#
_cell.length_a   1.000
_cell.length_b   1.000
_cell.length_c   1.000
_cell.angle_alpha   90.00
_cell.angle_beta   90.00
_cell.angle_gamma   90.00
#
_symmetry.space_group_name_H-M   'P 1'
#
loop_
_entity.id
_entity.type
_entity.pdbx_description
1 polymer ?
#
loop_
_entity_poly.entity_id
_entity_poly.type
_entity_poly.pdbx_seq_one_letter_code
_entity_poly.pdbx_strand_id
1 'polypeptide(L)'
;MEQIQPEVGKFWLGQDMGVFSIGANVKSGENLLSLELSPMKIHAEIEPIYILGDFCVKPAAKGWTIEALVEKLSIGSWKEQGWSFYPGTVTYTKQYNLTDPEHLYRVRLNDWEGTVAGVEVNGKPAGIIFAQPYTLNISEYLQKGENTICIKVVGSNKNLMEPFHNVQSRGIVGPGNFRKMGGRPSGNDYDQLDYGLMEDFVLEEGI
;
A
#
# COMPACT_ATOMS: atom_id res chain seq x y z
N MET A 1 -3.63 -32.18 9.95
CA MET A 1 -3.72 -30.79 9.46
C MET A 1 -5.15 -30.34 9.71
N GLU A 2 -5.34 -29.18 10.30
CA GLU A 2 -6.68 -28.65 10.55
C GLU A 2 -7.25 -28.11 9.23
N GLN A 3 -8.48 -28.51 8.90
CA GLN A 3 -9.15 -28.06 7.68
C GLN A 3 -9.95 -26.80 8.00
N ILE A 4 -9.70 -25.73 7.26
CA ILE A 4 -10.39 -24.45 7.39
C ILE A 4 -11.39 -24.34 6.23
N GLN A 5 -12.62 -23.93 6.54
CA GLN A 5 -13.66 -23.71 5.55
C GLN A 5 -13.71 -22.23 5.14
N PRO A 6 -14.09 -21.92 3.89
CA PRO A 6 -14.27 -20.53 3.49
C PRO A 6 -15.44 -19.91 4.27
N GLU A 7 -15.33 -18.63 4.57
CA GLU A 7 -16.40 -17.86 5.16
C GLU A 7 -17.55 -17.70 4.16
N VAL A 8 -18.75 -18.12 4.57
CA VAL A 8 -19.93 -18.15 3.70
C VAL A 8 -20.24 -16.75 3.17
N GLY A 9 -20.30 -16.61 1.85
CA GLY A 9 -20.65 -15.36 1.17
C GLY A 9 -19.54 -14.30 1.17
N LYS A 10 -18.36 -14.59 1.72
CA LYS A 10 -17.22 -13.67 1.69
C LYS A 10 -16.25 -14.00 0.57
N PHE A 11 -15.86 -12.96 -0.13
CA PHE A 11 -14.85 -12.99 -1.18
C PHE A 11 -14.00 -11.72 -1.08
N TRP A 12 -12.81 -11.74 -1.69
CA TRP A 12 -11.91 -10.57 -1.69
C TRP A 12 -12.03 -9.74 -2.98
N LEU A 13 -11.16 -9.95 -3.97
CA LEU A 13 -11.20 -9.19 -5.24
C LEU A 13 -12.19 -9.80 -6.24
N GLY A 14 -12.12 -11.12 -6.44
CA GLY A 14 -13.03 -11.89 -7.29
C GLY A 14 -13.98 -12.77 -6.47
N GLN A 15 -15.14 -13.12 -7.02
CA GLN A 15 -16.11 -14.02 -6.35
C GLN A 15 -15.58 -15.45 -6.16
N ASP A 16 -14.57 -15.82 -6.92
CA ASP A 16 -13.78 -17.04 -6.86
C ASP A 16 -12.67 -17.00 -5.79
N MET A 17 -12.35 -15.83 -5.24
CA MET A 17 -11.38 -15.66 -4.17
C MET A 17 -12.04 -15.77 -2.79
N GLY A 18 -12.33 -17.00 -2.37
CA GLY A 18 -12.90 -17.29 -1.05
C GLY A 18 -12.01 -16.83 0.10
N VAL A 19 -12.62 -16.28 1.15
CA VAL A 19 -11.91 -15.82 2.35
C VAL A 19 -11.87 -16.91 3.41
N PHE A 20 -10.70 -17.16 3.98
CA PHE A 20 -10.49 -18.16 5.04
C PHE A 20 -9.90 -17.48 6.28
N SER A 21 -10.61 -17.54 7.40
CA SER A 21 -10.10 -17.05 8.68
C SER A 21 -9.05 -18.01 9.24
N ILE A 22 -7.77 -17.67 9.06
CA ILE A 22 -6.64 -18.50 9.50
C ILE A 22 -6.01 -18.07 10.83
N GLY A 23 -6.39 -16.90 11.36
CA GLY A 23 -5.67 -16.23 12.45
C GLY A 23 -5.50 -17.08 13.72
N ALA A 24 -6.51 -17.86 14.09
CA ALA A 24 -6.45 -18.75 15.26
C ALA A 24 -5.47 -19.93 15.10
N ASN A 25 -5.09 -20.26 13.86
CA ASN A 25 -4.25 -21.41 13.53
C ASN A 25 -2.80 -21.00 13.23
N VAL A 26 -2.54 -19.70 13.02
CA VAL A 26 -1.19 -19.18 12.79
C VAL A 26 -0.40 -19.21 14.09
N LYS A 27 0.83 -19.72 14.02
CA LYS A 27 1.78 -19.78 15.15
C LYS A 27 3.10 -19.12 14.79
N SER A 28 3.90 -18.76 15.79
CA SER A 28 5.28 -18.32 15.56
C SER A 28 6.11 -19.44 14.90
N GLY A 29 6.98 -19.06 13.97
CA GLY A 29 7.82 -19.99 13.21
C GLY A 29 7.17 -20.46 11.91
N GLU A 30 7.47 -21.69 11.51
CA GLU A 30 7.01 -22.21 10.22
C GLU A 30 5.54 -22.64 10.27
N ASN A 31 4.78 -22.13 9.31
CA ASN A 31 3.39 -22.50 9.05
C ASN A 31 3.33 -23.10 7.64
N LEU A 32 2.55 -24.17 7.47
CA LEU A 32 2.32 -24.81 6.18
C LEU A 32 0.86 -24.58 5.79
N LEU A 33 0.65 -23.90 4.67
CA LEU A 33 -0.64 -23.82 4.00
C LEU A 33 -0.68 -24.86 2.88
N SER A 34 -1.78 -25.60 2.77
CA SER A 34 -1.99 -26.60 1.73
C SER A 34 -3.39 -26.45 1.17
N LEU A 35 -3.48 -26.40 -0.16
CA LEU A 35 -4.73 -26.39 -0.90
C LEU A 35 -4.92 -27.78 -1.52
N GLU A 36 -6.08 -28.40 -1.30
CA GLU A 36 -6.40 -29.73 -1.82
C GLU A 36 -7.66 -29.68 -2.69
N LEU A 37 -7.61 -30.34 -3.84
CA LEU A 37 -8.74 -30.53 -4.74
C LEU A 37 -8.86 -32.01 -5.10
N SER A 38 -10.02 -32.60 -4.81
CA SER A 38 -10.32 -34.00 -5.14
C SER A 38 -11.75 -34.14 -5.70
N PRO A 39 -11.94 -34.77 -6.89
CA PRO A 39 -10.91 -35.22 -7.83
C PRO A 39 -10.20 -34.04 -8.53
N MET A 40 -9.03 -34.31 -9.14
CA MET A 40 -8.34 -33.35 -9.99
C MET A 40 -9.26 -32.88 -11.14
N LYS A 41 -9.28 -31.57 -11.40
CA LYS A 41 -10.03 -30.96 -12.51
C LYS A 41 -9.07 -30.12 -13.35
N ILE A 42 -9.05 -30.35 -14.66
CA ILE A 42 -8.16 -29.64 -15.58
C ILE A 42 -8.44 -28.13 -15.67
N HIS A 43 -9.67 -27.72 -15.36
CA HIS A 43 -10.09 -26.33 -15.35
C HIS A 43 -9.92 -25.65 -13.98
N ALA A 44 -9.34 -26.35 -12.99
CA ALA A 44 -9.04 -25.76 -11.70
C ALA A 44 -7.62 -25.17 -11.73
N GLU A 45 -7.51 -23.99 -12.34
CA GLU A 45 -6.29 -23.19 -12.30
C GLU A 45 -6.13 -22.56 -10.90
N ILE A 46 -4.89 -22.54 -10.39
CA ILE A 46 -4.59 -21.97 -9.08
C ILE A 46 -4.19 -20.50 -9.28
N GLU A 47 -4.92 -19.60 -8.65
CA GLU A 47 -4.52 -18.20 -8.49
C GLU A 47 -3.56 -18.02 -7.30
N PRO A 48 -2.78 -16.91 -7.25
CA PRO A 48 -1.98 -16.58 -6.08
C PRO A 48 -2.81 -16.55 -4.80
N ILE A 49 -2.25 -17.10 -3.73
CA ILE A 49 -2.85 -17.01 -2.40
C ILE A 49 -2.38 -15.71 -1.75
N TYR A 50 -3.33 -14.95 -1.22
CA TYR A 50 -3.07 -13.72 -0.50
C TYR A 50 -3.31 -13.94 1.00
N ILE A 51 -2.36 -13.52 1.81
CA ILE A 51 -2.53 -13.42 3.26
C ILE A 51 -2.92 -11.97 3.54
N LEU A 52 -4.05 -11.77 4.20
CA LEU A 52 -4.61 -10.47 4.54
C LEU A 52 -4.64 -10.31 6.06
N GLY A 53 -4.47 -9.08 6.54
CA GLY A 53 -4.56 -8.75 7.96
C GLY A 53 -3.57 -7.68 8.39
N ASP A 54 -3.49 -7.49 9.69
CA ASP A 54 -2.70 -6.45 10.34
C ASP A 54 -1.29 -6.97 10.66
N PHE A 55 -0.41 -6.93 9.66
CA PHE A 55 0.97 -7.35 9.80
C PHE A 55 1.91 -6.56 8.89
N CYS A 56 3.20 -6.62 9.23
CA CYS A 56 4.26 -6.18 8.34
C CYS A 56 5.02 -7.39 7.80
N VAL A 57 5.85 -7.15 6.78
CA VAL A 57 6.77 -8.15 6.25
C VAL A 57 8.21 -7.70 6.37
N LYS A 58 9.12 -8.66 6.53
CA LYS A 58 10.56 -8.42 6.38
C LYS A 58 11.14 -9.30 5.28
N PRO A 59 12.05 -8.78 4.47
CA PRO A 59 12.79 -9.59 3.52
C PRO A 59 13.54 -10.73 4.22
N ALA A 60 13.41 -11.93 3.68
CA ALA A 60 14.15 -13.11 4.10
C ALA A 60 15.02 -13.61 2.95
N ALA A 61 15.97 -14.51 3.24
CA ALA A 61 16.82 -15.13 2.22
C ALA A 61 16.03 -15.81 1.09
N LYS A 62 14.78 -16.22 1.37
CA LYS A 62 13.81 -16.71 0.39
C LYS A 62 12.43 -16.11 0.67
N GLY A 63 12.02 -15.11 -0.10
CA GLY A 63 10.76 -14.39 0.08
C GLY A 63 10.76 -13.57 1.35
N TRP A 64 9.72 -13.72 2.18
CA TRP A 64 9.41 -12.80 3.27
C TRP A 64 9.06 -13.54 4.56
N THR A 65 9.29 -12.91 5.72
CA THR A 65 8.69 -13.27 7.00
C THR A 65 7.53 -12.34 7.31
N ILE A 66 6.50 -12.85 7.99
CA ILE A 66 5.41 -12.05 8.56
C ILE A 66 5.83 -11.62 9.97
N GLU A 67 5.68 -10.34 10.26
CA GLU A 67 6.08 -9.70 11.50
C GLU A 67 4.90 -8.90 12.09
N ALA A 68 5.04 -8.49 13.35
CA ALA A 68 4.06 -7.60 13.98
C ALA A 68 3.90 -6.30 13.17
N LEU A 69 2.68 -5.77 13.16
CA LEU A 69 2.36 -4.53 12.46
C LEU A 69 3.15 -3.34 13.03
N VAL A 70 3.70 -2.54 12.12
CA VAL A 70 4.19 -1.19 12.41
C VAL A 70 3.00 -0.24 12.22
N GLU A 71 2.39 0.18 13.32
CA GLU A 71 1.15 1.01 13.30
C GLU A 71 1.41 2.46 12.85
N LYS A 72 2.63 2.96 13.04
CA LYS A 72 3.00 4.35 12.73
C LYS A 72 4.20 4.38 11.80
N LEU A 73 3.95 4.83 10.59
CA LEU A 73 5.00 5.08 9.60
C LEU A 73 5.64 6.45 9.84
N SER A 74 6.93 6.53 9.59
CA SER A 74 7.69 7.76 9.46
C SER A 74 7.69 8.23 8.00
N ILE A 75 8.13 9.47 7.78
CA ILE A 75 8.56 9.95 6.46
C ILE A 75 9.62 8.97 5.91
N GLY A 76 9.48 8.62 4.64
CA GLY A 76 10.29 7.63 3.93
C GLY A 76 9.43 6.59 3.23
N SER A 77 10.12 5.66 2.57
CA SER A 77 9.48 4.57 1.83
C SER A 77 8.71 3.63 2.75
N TRP A 78 7.48 3.28 2.36
CA TRP A 78 6.66 2.29 3.05
C TRP A 78 7.30 0.90 3.05
N LYS A 79 7.96 0.51 1.95
CA LYS A 79 8.51 -0.84 1.82
C LYS A 79 9.69 -1.08 2.78
N GLU A 80 10.48 -0.04 3.05
CA GLU A 80 11.58 -0.07 4.02
C GLU A 80 11.08 -0.15 5.48
N GLN A 81 9.79 0.14 5.69
CA GLN A 81 9.12 0.12 6.99
C GLN A 81 8.23 -1.12 7.17
N GLY A 82 8.36 -2.11 6.27
CA GLY A 82 7.66 -3.40 6.34
C GLY A 82 6.26 -3.41 5.70
N TRP A 83 5.89 -2.34 4.99
CA TRP A 83 4.62 -2.22 4.26
C TRP A 83 4.78 -2.53 2.76
N SER A 84 5.67 -3.45 2.42
CA SER A 84 6.13 -3.69 1.03
C SER A 84 5.02 -4.08 0.06
N PHE A 85 4.00 -4.81 0.50
CA PHE A 85 2.87 -5.26 -0.32
C PHE A 85 1.60 -4.42 -0.14
N TYR A 86 1.64 -3.33 0.63
CA TYR A 86 0.47 -2.53 0.91
C TYR A 86 0.10 -1.64 -0.29
N PRO A 87 -1.07 -1.84 -0.93
CA PRO A 87 -1.46 -1.08 -2.12
C PRO A 87 -2.32 0.16 -1.79
N GLY A 88 -2.68 0.31 -0.51
CA GLY A 88 -3.76 1.19 -0.06
C GLY A 88 -3.31 2.64 0.13
N THR A 89 -3.81 3.25 1.19
CA THR A 89 -3.60 4.68 1.47
C THR A 89 -2.96 4.89 2.83
N VAL A 90 -1.90 5.69 2.88
CA VAL A 90 -1.30 6.17 4.14
C VAL A 90 -1.59 7.65 4.29
N THR A 91 -2.01 8.06 5.48
CA THR A 91 -2.30 9.45 5.82
C THR A 91 -1.17 10.06 6.63
N TYR A 92 -0.60 11.14 6.14
CA TYR A 92 0.38 11.98 6.82
C TYR A 92 -0.32 13.21 7.36
N THR A 93 -0.31 13.41 8.67
CA THR A 93 -1.02 14.51 9.34
C THR A 93 -0.03 15.48 9.96
N LYS A 94 -0.23 16.77 9.71
CA LYS A 94 0.58 17.85 10.29
C LYS A 94 -0.29 19.04 10.65
N GLN A 95 0.05 19.69 11.76
CA GLN A 95 -0.63 20.89 12.23
C GLN A 95 0.18 22.15 11.90
N TYR A 96 -0.52 23.19 11.48
CA TYR A 96 0.03 24.51 11.19
C TYR A 96 -0.75 25.56 11.96
N ASN A 97 -0.06 26.52 12.56
CA ASN A 97 -0.70 27.64 13.25
C ASN A 97 -0.53 28.92 12.44
N LEU A 98 -1.64 29.48 11.94
CA LEU A 98 -1.63 30.64 11.05
C LEU A 98 -2.06 31.91 11.78
N THR A 99 -1.32 32.99 11.58
CA THR A 99 -1.65 34.31 12.11
C THR A 99 -2.58 35.10 11.19
N ASP A 100 -2.42 34.91 9.87
CA ASP A 100 -3.19 35.61 8.84
C ASP A 100 -3.65 34.63 7.74
N PRO A 101 -4.87 34.08 7.83
CA PRO A 101 -5.37 33.12 6.85
C PRO A 101 -5.83 33.77 5.53
N GLU A 102 -5.87 35.11 5.44
CA GLU A 102 -6.33 35.82 4.24
C GLU A 102 -5.29 35.80 3.11
N HIS A 103 -4.07 35.34 3.39
CA HIS A 103 -3.05 35.09 2.39
C HIS A 103 -3.38 33.90 1.49
N LEU A 104 -2.79 33.90 0.29
CA LEU A 104 -2.83 32.74 -0.57
C LEU A 104 -1.95 31.64 0.05
N TYR A 105 -2.47 30.43 0.21
CA TYR A 105 -1.75 29.30 0.76
C TYR A 105 -1.90 28.09 -0.14
N ARG A 106 -0.80 27.38 -0.34
CA ARG A 106 -0.80 26.10 -1.04
C ARG A 106 -0.01 25.06 -0.28
N VAL A 107 -0.49 23.83 -0.32
CA VAL A 107 0.34 22.67 0.01
C VAL A 107 1.25 22.39 -1.17
N ARG A 108 2.51 22.05 -0.90
CA ARG A 108 3.43 21.48 -1.88
C ARG A 108 3.97 20.15 -1.37
N LEU A 109 3.87 19.12 -2.20
CA LEU A 109 4.57 17.86 -1.99
C LEU A 109 5.99 18.02 -2.51
N ASN A 110 6.96 17.66 -1.67
CA ASN A 110 8.38 17.63 -2.00
C ASN A 110 8.68 16.31 -2.75
N ASP A 111 9.63 15.52 -2.25
CA ASP A 111 9.87 14.17 -2.72
C ASP A 111 8.81 13.20 -2.20
N TRP A 112 8.05 12.60 -3.11
CA TRP A 112 6.97 11.65 -2.80
C TRP A 112 6.81 10.63 -3.92
N GLU A 113 6.39 9.43 -3.54
CA GLU A 113 6.10 8.33 -4.46
C GLU A 113 4.69 7.78 -4.18
N GLY A 114 3.91 7.61 -5.25
CA GLY A 114 2.51 7.18 -5.16
C GLY A 114 1.79 7.37 -6.49
N THR A 115 0.52 6.95 -6.54
CA THR A 115 -0.33 7.14 -7.72
C THR A 115 -1.05 8.48 -7.71
N VAL A 116 -1.48 8.91 -6.53
CA VAL A 116 -2.16 10.19 -6.28
C VAL A 116 -2.01 10.55 -4.81
N ALA A 117 -2.09 11.83 -4.49
CA ALA A 117 -2.19 12.32 -3.13
C ALA A 117 -3.50 13.10 -2.93
N GLY A 118 -4.37 12.64 -2.04
CA GLY A 118 -5.54 13.40 -1.59
C GLY A 118 -5.15 14.40 -0.50
N VAL A 119 -5.75 15.58 -0.52
CA VAL A 119 -5.53 16.61 0.50
C VAL A 119 -6.83 16.84 1.27
N GLU A 120 -6.73 16.81 2.59
CA GLU A 120 -7.81 17.15 3.52
C GLU A 120 -7.30 18.21 4.50
N VAL A 121 -8.11 19.24 4.75
CA VAL A 121 -7.79 20.34 5.65
C VAL A 121 -8.93 20.49 6.64
N ASN A 122 -8.63 20.45 7.94
CA ASN A 122 -9.61 20.56 9.02
C ASN A 122 -10.79 19.58 8.87
N GLY A 123 -10.49 18.35 8.44
CA GLY A 123 -11.50 17.30 8.21
C GLY A 123 -12.30 17.44 6.92
N LYS A 124 -12.02 18.44 6.08
CA LYS A 124 -12.72 18.68 4.80
C LYS A 124 -11.83 18.32 3.61
N PRO A 125 -12.33 17.53 2.63
CA PRO A 125 -11.61 17.28 1.39
C PRO A 125 -11.31 18.58 0.65
N ALA A 126 -10.04 18.84 0.33
CA ALA A 126 -9.58 20.06 -0.34
C ALA A 126 -9.20 19.84 -1.81
N GLY A 127 -8.88 18.61 -2.20
CA GLY A 127 -8.59 18.26 -3.59
C GLY A 127 -7.62 17.09 -3.72
N ILE A 128 -7.08 16.92 -4.93
CA ILE A 128 -6.12 15.87 -5.28
C ILE A 128 -4.90 16.48 -5.97
N ILE A 129 -3.73 15.91 -5.72
CA ILE A 129 -2.46 16.21 -6.40
C ILE A 129 -2.05 14.96 -7.16
N PHE A 130 -2.02 15.03 -8.50
CA PHE A 130 -1.68 13.89 -9.37
C PHE A 130 -0.70 14.27 -10.50
N ALA A 131 -0.37 15.55 -10.65
CA ALA A 131 0.51 16.04 -11.70
C ALA A 131 1.33 17.25 -11.21
N GLN A 132 2.43 17.52 -11.92
CA GLN A 132 3.26 18.69 -11.64
C GLN A 132 2.55 20.00 -12.05
N PRO A 133 2.85 21.13 -11.36
CA PRO A 133 3.64 21.22 -10.13
C PRO A 133 2.84 20.66 -8.95
N TYR A 134 3.39 19.70 -8.18
CA TYR A 134 2.69 18.94 -7.13
C TYR A 134 2.24 19.81 -5.95
N THR A 135 1.26 20.65 -6.22
CA THR A 135 0.80 21.74 -5.37
C THR A 135 -0.71 21.83 -5.44
N LEU A 136 -1.32 22.30 -4.35
CA LEU A 136 -2.76 22.54 -4.29
C LEU A 136 -3.02 23.78 -3.45
N ASN A 137 -3.75 24.74 -4.02
CA ASN A 137 -4.27 25.88 -3.25
C ASN A 137 -5.30 25.38 -2.24
N ILE A 138 -5.12 25.74 -0.97
CA ILE A 138 -6.00 25.35 0.12
C ILE A 138 -6.49 26.54 0.96
N SER A 139 -6.30 27.78 0.51
CA SER A 139 -6.68 29.00 1.25
C SER A 139 -8.09 28.94 1.81
N GLU A 140 -9.06 28.53 1.00
CA GLU A 140 -10.49 28.51 1.36
C GLU A 140 -10.83 27.54 2.52
N TYR A 141 -9.90 26.66 2.88
CA TYR A 141 -10.07 25.66 3.94
C TYR A 141 -9.36 26.04 5.24
N LEU A 142 -8.53 27.09 5.21
CA LEU A 142 -7.73 27.53 6.33
C LEU A 142 -8.49 28.49 7.24
N GLN A 143 -8.11 28.50 8.51
CA GLN A 143 -8.64 29.41 9.52
C GLN A 143 -7.49 30.04 10.31
N LYS A 144 -7.77 31.14 11.01
CA LYS A 144 -6.80 31.71 11.96
C LYS A 144 -6.58 30.73 13.11
N GLY A 145 -5.32 30.56 13.52
CA GLY A 145 -4.91 29.61 14.54
C GLY A 145 -4.57 28.24 13.96
N GLU A 146 -4.90 27.18 14.69
CA GLU A 146 -4.54 25.81 14.34
C GLU A 146 -5.34 25.29 13.13
N ASN A 147 -4.61 24.68 12.19
CA ASN A 147 -5.11 23.98 11.03
C ASN A 147 -4.46 22.60 10.97
N THR A 148 -5.27 21.55 10.80
CA THR A 148 -4.77 20.20 10.56
C THR A 148 -4.82 19.90 9.06
N ILE A 149 -3.67 19.59 8.48
CA ILE A 149 -3.54 19.20 7.06
C ILE A 149 -3.18 17.72 7.01
N CYS A 150 -3.92 16.97 6.21
CA CYS A 150 -3.73 15.53 5.99
C CYS A 150 -3.43 15.28 4.50
N ILE A 151 -2.28 14.65 4.22
CA ILE A 151 -1.90 14.17 2.90
C ILE A 151 -2.11 12.66 2.84
N LYS A 152 -3.02 12.22 1.98
CA LYS A 152 -3.39 10.82 1.77
C LYS A 152 -2.68 10.29 0.52
N VAL A 153 -1.48 9.73 0.69
CA VAL A 153 -0.73 9.13 -0.42
C VAL A 153 -1.32 7.75 -0.71
N VAL A 154 -1.60 7.47 -1.98
CA VAL A 154 -2.18 6.21 -2.45
C VAL A 154 -1.13 5.40 -3.20
N GLY A 155 -0.94 4.14 -2.81
CA GLY A 155 -0.07 3.18 -3.49
C GLY A 155 -0.69 2.67 -4.79
N SER A 156 -0.25 1.48 -5.22
CA SER A 156 -0.87 0.79 -6.36
C SER A 156 -0.82 -0.72 -6.22
N ASN A 157 -1.59 -1.41 -7.05
CA ASN A 157 -1.57 -2.87 -7.13
C ASN A 157 -0.26 -3.42 -7.73
N LYS A 158 0.70 -2.59 -8.16
CA LYS A 158 2.03 -3.05 -8.60
C LYS A 158 2.71 -3.88 -7.52
N ASN A 159 2.66 -3.40 -6.27
CA ASN A 159 3.28 -4.10 -5.16
C ASN A 159 2.41 -5.23 -4.59
N LEU A 160 1.15 -5.36 -5.01
CA LEU A 160 0.25 -6.41 -4.53
C LEU A 160 0.08 -7.57 -5.52
N MET A 161 -0.08 -7.28 -6.82
CA MET A 161 -0.60 -8.23 -7.80
C MET A 161 0.30 -8.44 -9.02
N GLU A 162 1.11 -7.45 -9.36
CA GLU A 162 1.96 -7.55 -10.55
C GLU A 162 3.15 -8.51 -10.33
N PRO A 163 3.81 -8.97 -11.40
CA PRO A 163 4.98 -9.82 -11.28
C PRO A 163 6.05 -9.17 -10.40
N PHE A 164 6.52 -9.93 -9.41
CA PHE A 164 7.60 -9.51 -8.52
C PHE A 164 8.99 -9.93 -9.01
N HIS A 165 9.05 -10.77 -10.04
CA HIS A 165 10.29 -11.38 -10.52
C HIS A 165 10.37 -11.26 -12.03
N ASN A 166 11.60 -11.26 -12.55
CA ASN A 166 11.87 -11.27 -13.98
C ASN A 166 11.11 -10.16 -14.74
N VAL A 167 10.91 -9.00 -14.10
CA VAL A 167 10.24 -7.84 -14.69
C VAL A 167 11.17 -7.21 -15.73
N GLN A 168 10.83 -7.40 -17.01
CA GLN A 168 11.63 -6.89 -18.13
C GLN A 168 11.27 -5.44 -18.47
N SER A 169 10.03 -5.03 -18.21
CA SER A 169 9.49 -3.70 -18.46
C SER A 169 8.40 -3.37 -17.45
N ARG A 170 8.45 -2.18 -16.85
CA ARG A 170 7.38 -1.66 -15.97
C ARG A 170 6.31 -0.93 -16.78
N GLY A 171 5.07 -0.89 -16.26
CA GLY A 171 3.96 -0.11 -16.83
C GLY A 171 3.07 -0.86 -17.83
N ILE A 172 3.50 -2.01 -18.35
CA ILE A 172 2.66 -2.92 -19.14
C ILE A 172 2.89 -4.34 -18.63
N VAL A 173 1.83 -4.94 -18.08
CA VAL A 173 1.85 -6.31 -17.55
C VAL A 173 0.77 -7.13 -18.25
N GLY A 174 1.17 -8.26 -18.81
CA GLY A 174 0.28 -9.24 -19.41
C GLY A 174 0.56 -10.67 -18.92
N PRO A 175 -0.25 -11.66 -19.33
CA PRO A 175 -0.13 -13.04 -18.86
C PRO A 175 1.25 -13.66 -19.09
N GLY A 176 1.95 -13.24 -20.15
CA GLY A 176 3.30 -13.71 -20.46
C GLY A 176 4.35 -13.36 -19.39
N ASN A 177 4.15 -12.26 -18.65
CA ASN A 177 5.08 -11.80 -17.62
C ASN A 177 5.10 -12.72 -16.38
N PHE A 178 4.05 -13.51 -16.15
CA PHE A 178 3.95 -14.45 -15.02
C PHE A 178 4.55 -15.83 -15.33
N ARG A 179 4.90 -16.12 -16.59
CA ARG A 179 5.32 -17.47 -17.03
C ARG A 179 6.75 -17.86 -16.66
N LYS A 180 7.62 -16.89 -16.36
CA LYS A 180 9.04 -17.14 -16.06
C LYS A 180 9.27 -17.09 -14.55
N MET A 181 9.30 -18.25 -13.90
CA MET A 181 9.59 -18.35 -12.45
C MET A 181 11.03 -18.81 -12.23
N GLY A 182 11.87 -17.91 -11.70
CA GLY A 182 13.29 -18.15 -11.39
C GLY A 182 13.52 -18.61 -9.95
N GLY A 183 12.77 -19.62 -9.49
CA GLY A 183 12.81 -20.06 -8.09
C GLY A 183 12.21 -19.03 -7.11
N ARG A 184 12.57 -19.15 -5.82
CA ARG A 184 12.15 -18.24 -4.74
C ARG A 184 13.35 -17.38 -4.31
N PRO A 185 13.51 -16.16 -4.85
CA PRO A 185 14.65 -15.30 -4.53
C PRO A 185 14.51 -14.68 -3.14
N SER A 186 15.51 -13.91 -2.70
CA SER A 186 15.42 -13.10 -1.48
C SER A 186 14.27 -12.10 -1.59
N GLY A 187 13.65 -11.72 -0.47
CA GLY A 187 12.64 -10.66 -0.44
C GLY A 187 13.16 -9.34 -1.02
N ASN A 188 14.46 -9.06 -0.83
CA ASN A 188 15.11 -7.86 -1.36
C ASN A 188 15.18 -7.83 -2.89
N ASP A 189 15.05 -8.98 -3.55
CA ASP A 189 15.15 -9.09 -5.00
C ASP A 189 13.77 -8.98 -5.69
N TYR A 190 12.70 -8.68 -4.93
CA TYR A 190 11.37 -8.46 -5.47
C TYR A 190 11.32 -7.09 -6.16
N ASP A 191 10.80 -7.05 -7.38
CA ASP A 191 10.54 -5.80 -8.10
C ASP A 191 9.34 -5.07 -7.46
N GLN A 192 9.64 -4.14 -6.56
CA GLN A 192 8.68 -3.30 -5.86
C GLN A 192 8.97 -1.81 -6.09
N LEU A 193 7.91 -1.02 -6.13
CA LEU A 193 7.98 0.44 -6.10
C LEU A 193 8.10 0.94 -4.68
N ASP A 194 8.70 2.11 -4.53
CA ASP A 194 8.56 2.91 -3.33
C ASP A 194 7.21 3.62 -3.32
N TYR A 195 6.67 3.84 -2.14
CA TYR A 195 5.49 4.67 -1.90
C TYR A 195 5.70 5.45 -0.59
N GLY A 196 5.09 6.63 -0.50
CA GLY A 196 5.11 7.47 0.67
C GLY A 196 5.63 8.88 0.40
N LEU A 197 5.64 9.70 1.46
CA LEU A 197 6.37 10.96 1.47
C LEU A 197 7.83 10.67 1.81
N MET A 198 8.76 10.90 0.89
CA MET A 198 10.20 10.75 1.14
C MET A 198 10.77 11.97 1.84
N GLU A 199 10.19 13.13 1.52
CA GLU A 199 10.37 14.37 2.26
C GLU A 199 9.01 14.86 2.78
N ASP A 200 9.04 15.52 3.94
CA ASP A 200 7.82 16.10 4.52
C ASP A 200 7.21 17.16 3.61
N PHE A 201 5.89 17.31 3.61
CA PHE A 201 5.23 18.34 2.81
C PHE A 201 5.33 19.71 3.49
N VAL A 202 5.17 20.75 2.68
CA VAL A 202 5.22 22.13 3.16
C VAL A 202 3.92 22.88 2.85
N LEU A 203 3.62 23.83 3.72
CA LEU A 203 2.61 24.86 3.49
C LEU A 203 3.37 26.11 3.05
N GLU A 204 3.09 26.58 1.84
CA GLU A 204 3.70 27.77 1.28
C GLU A 204 2.70 28.91 1.26
N GLU A 205 3.13 30.07 1.75
CA GLU A 205 2.44 31.33 1.56
C GLU A 205 2.77 31.87 0.16
N GLY A 206 1.75 32.13 -0.63
CA GLY A 206 1.85 32.82 -1.91
C GLY A 206 2.03 34.32 -1.70
N ILE A 207 2.70 34.96 -2.66
CA ILE A 207 2.73 36.42 -2.80
C ILE A 207 1.45 36.87 -3.50
#